data_AF-A0A848WUA9-F1
#
_entry.id   AF-A0A848WUA9-F1
#
_cell.length_a   1.000
_cell.length_b   1.000
_cell.length_c   1.000
_cell.angle_alpha   90.00
_cell.angle_beta   90.00
_cell.angle_gamma   90.00
#
_symmetry.space_group_name_H-M   'P 1'
#
loop_
_entity.id
_entity.type
_entity.pdbx_description
1 polymer ?
#
loop_
_entity_poly.entity_id
_entity_poly.type
_entity_poly.pdbx_seq_one_letter_code
_entity_poly.pdbx_strand_id
1 'polypeptide(L)'
;MDLFNDDNFFSAGHPANRPLSGDSSSGSRTNLEIEVRALRSQVDRLTLASQALWEMIRDQGNFSEKELEEKISEIDLRDGSKDGRLGSTVLVCKSCGRKSNSRRSNCLWCGVETDREHIFEG
;
A
#
# COMPACT_ATOMS: atom_id res chain seq x y z
N MET A 1 24.24 13.89 13.00
CA MET A 1 24.58 12.90 11.95
C MET A 1 25.64 12.00 12.54
N ASP A 2 25.55 10.70 12.28
CA ASP A 2 26.32 9.59 12.89
C ASP A 2 25.73 9.03 14.18
N LEU A 3 24.74 8.16 14.03
CA LEU A 3 24.56 6.98 14.87
C LEU A 3 24.08 5.84 13.97
N PHE A 4 24.53 4.63 14.27
CA PHE A 4 24.26 3.33 13.62
C PHE A 4 25.31 2.87 12.60
N ASN A 5 26.51 2.59 13.11
CA ASN A 5 27.31 1.47 12.64
C ASN A 5 27.79 0.70 13.88
N ASP A 6 27.50 -0.60 13.95
CA ASP A 6 28.50 -1.65 14.15
C ASP A 6 27.85 -3.00 14.49
N ASP A 7 28.22 -3.95 13.62
CA ASP A 7 28.04 -5.38 13.69
C ASP A 7 28.49 -5.98 15.03
N ASN A 8 27.70 -6.89 15.59
CA ASN A 8 28.23 -7.88 16.52
C ASN A 8 27.56 -9.24 16.33
N PHE A 9 28.11 -9.96 15.35
CA PHE A 9 27.80 -11.29 14.89
C PHE A 9 28.93 -12.23 15.38
N PHE A 10 28.77 -12.92 16.53
CA PHE A 10 29.13 -14.34 16.76
C PHE A 10 29.01 -14.79 18.25
N SER A 11 28.23 -15.86 18.44
CA SER A 11 28.45 -17.07 19.27
C SER A 11 28.72 -17.03 20.79
N ALA A 12 27.82 -17.63 21.58
CA ALA A 12 27.97 -18.96 22.21
C ALA A 12 27.11 -19.11 23.49
N GLY A 13 26.38 -20.22 23.64
CA GLY A 13 25.86 -20.68 24.93
C GLY A 13 24.44 -21.31 24.92
N HIS A 14 24.36 -22.64 24.90
CA HIS A 14 23.16 -23.40 25.29
C HIS A 14 22.89 -23.26 26.79
N PRO A 15 21.62 -23.25 27.22
CA PRO A 15 21.23 -24.29 28.19
C PRO A 15 19.87 -24.96 27.92
N ALA A 16 19.69 -26.05 28.66
CA ALA A 16 18.75 -27.14 28.48
C ALA A 16 17.26 -26.88 28.83
N ASN A 17 16.41 -27.63 28.12
CA ASN A 17 15.16 -28.31 28.50
C ASN A 17 14.11 -27.59 29.38
N ARG A 18 12.89 -27.39 28.84
CA ARG A 18 11.62 -27.35 29.60
C ARG A 18 10.43 -27.76 28.70
N PRO A 19 9.37 -28.37 29.28
CA PRO A 19 8.32 -29.04 28.52
C PRO A 19 7.35 -28.04 27.90
N LEU A 20 6.93 -28.34 26.67
CA LEU A 20 5.82 -27.68 25.99
C LEU A 20 4.50 -28.20 26.57
N SER A 21 4.01 -27.52 27.60
CA SER A 21 2.61 -27.59 28.01
C SER A 21 1.81 -26.61 27.16
N GLY A 22 0.75 -27.11 26.51
CA GLY A 22 -0.11 -26.33 25.64
C GLY A 22 -0.89 -25.24 26.38
N ASP A 23 -0.96 -24.07 25.74
CA ASP A 23 -2.00 -23.08 25.98
C ASP A 23 -2.47 -22.53 24.62
N SER A 24 -3.54 -23.14 24.10
CA SER A 24 -4.08 -22.87 22.76
C SER A 24 -4.88 -21.57 22.66
N SER A 25 -4.74 -20.64 23.62
CA SER A 25 -5.49 -19.37 23.64
C SER A 25 -4.62 -18.12 23.46
N SER A 26 -3.29 -18.26 23.39
CA SER A 26 -2.33 -17.14 23.30
C SER A 26 -1.84 -16.83 21.87
N GLY A 27 -1.99 -17.78 20.93
CA GLY A 27 -1.46 -17.66 19.56
C GLY A 27 -2.14 -16.60 18.67
N SER A 28 -3.35 -16.15 19.02
CA SER A 28 -4.10 -15.18 18.20
C SER A 28 -3.62 -13.73 18.39
N ARG A 29 -3.23 -13.36 19.63
CA ARG A 29 -2.67 -12.02 19.91
C ARG A 29 -1.28 -11.85 19.30
N THR A 30 -0.44 -12.87 19.38
CA THR A 30 0.91 -12.81 18.80
C THR A 30 0.88 -12.74 17.27
N ASN A 31 -0.08 -13.41 16.63
CA ASN A 31 -0.22 -13.35 15.17
C ASN A 31 -0.65 -11.96 14.69
N LEU A 32 -1.61 -11.32 15.37
CA LEU A 32 -2.01 -9.94 15.08
C LEU A 32 -0.85 -8.95 15.23
N GLU A 33 -0.02 -9.10 16.26
CA GLU A 33 1.15 -8.23 16.46
C GLU A 33 2.20 -8.41 15.35
N ILE A 34 2.39 -9.64 14.88
CA ILE A 34 3.28 -9.95 13.75
C ILE A 34 2.73 -9.31 12.47
N GLU A 35 1.44 -9.44 12.21
CA GLU A 35 0.78 -8.87 11.03
C GLU A 35 0.84 -7.34 11.04
N VAL A 36 0.55 -6.70 12.18
CA VAL A 36 0.67 -5.24 12.32
C VAL A 36 2.10 -4.77 12.09
N ARG A 37 3.11 -5.50 12.59
CA ARG A 37 4.52 -5.16 12.34
C ARG A 37 4.87 -5.28 10.86
N ALA A 38 4.39 -6.33 10.20
CA ALA A 38 4.61 -6.52 8.77
C ALA A 38 3.95 -5.40 7.95
N LEU A 39 2.71 -5.02 8.27
CA LEU A 39 2.01 -3.91 7.62
C LEU A 39 2.73 -2.58 7.83
N ARG A 40 3.20 -2.28 9.06
CA ARG A 40 3.99 -1.07 9.32
C ARG A 40 5.26 -1.03 8.47
N SER A 41 6.00 -2.14 8.40
CA SER A 41 7.21 -2.22 7.57
C SER A 41 6.90 -2.02 6.08
N GLN A 42 5.77 -2.51 5.59
CA GLN A 42 5.32 -2.27 4.21
C GLN A 42 4.98 -0.80 3.98
N VAL A 43 4.30 -0.14 4.92
CA VAL A 43 3.98 1.29 4.87
C VAL A 43 5.24 2.15 4.88
N ASP A 44 6.21 1.84 5.75
CA ASP A 44 7.48 2.57 5.81
C ASP A 44 8.24 2.47 4.49
N ARG A 45 8.29 1.26 3.90
CA ARG A 45 8.93 1.03 2.61
C ARG A 45 8.20 1.76 1.47
N LEU A 46 6.87 1.77 1.48
CA LEU A 46 6.07 2.52 0.51
C LEU A 46 6.30 4.02 0.64
N THR A 47 6.38 4.53 1.87
CA THR A 47 6.64 5.95 2.16
C THR A 47 8.00 6.37 1.60
N LEU A 48 9.05 5.57 1.83
CA LEU A 48 10.38 5.81 1.26
C LEU A 48 10.36 5.80 -0.28
N ALA A 49 9.64 4.85 -0.89
CA ALA A 49 9.52 4.78 -2.34
C ALA A 49 8.78 6.00 -2.91
N SER A 50 7.66 6.41 -2.30
CA SER A 50 6.89 7.60 -2.71
C SER A 50 7.73 8.88 -2.57
N GLN A 51 8.52 9.01 -1.50
CA GLN A 51 9.44 10.14 -1.31
C GLN A 51 10.51 10.17 -2.41
N ALA A 52 11.15 9.04 -2.71
CA ALA A 52 12.16 8.96 -3.76
C ALA A 52 11.57 9.30 -5.14
N LEU A 53 10.35 8.81 -5.44
CA LEU A 53 9.65 9.14 -6.67
C LEU A 53 9.33 10.63 -6.75
N TRP A 54 8.88 11.25 -5.66
CA TRP A 54 8.63 12.69 -5.62
C TRP A 54 9.91 13.50 -5.88
N GLU A 55 11.01 13.18 -5.22
CA GLU A 55 12.28 13.88 -5.42
C GLU A 55 12.78 13.74 -6.86
N MET A 56 12.70 12.55 -7.45
CA MET A 56 13.05 12.34 -8.86
C MET A 56 12.20 13.19 -9.81
N ILE A 57 10.90 13.33 -9.56
CA ILE A 57 9.98 14.11 -10.41
C ILE A 57 10.18 15.61 -10.19
N ARG A 58 10.35 16.06 -8.95
CA ARG A 58 10.59 17.46 -8.57
C ARG A 58 11.93 17.97 -9.10
N ASP A 59 12.95 17.13 -9.13
CA ASP A 59 14.27 17.54 -9.63
C ASP A 59 14.28 17.63 -11.19
N GLN A 60 13.38 16.93 -11.86
CA GLN A 60 13.26 16.92 -13.33
C GLN A 60 12.20 17.89 -13.88
N GLY A 61 11.12 18.11 -13.15
CA GLY A 61 10.06 19.06 -13.49
C GLY A 61 9.97 20.11 -12.41
N ASN A 62 9.79 21.38 -12.78
CA ASN A 62 9.62 22.51 -11.85
C ASN A 62 8.29 22.43 -11.07
N PHE A 63 8.05 21.32 -10.38
CA PHE A 63 6.90 21.09 -9.53
C PHE A 63 7.22 21.55 -8.11
N SER A 64 6.26 22.21 -7.49
CA SER A 64 6.32 22.65 -6.11
C SER A 64 5.63 21.64 -5.19
N GLU A 65 6.01 21.65 -3.90
CA GLU A 65 5.33 20.89 -2.85
C GLU A 65 3.81 21.15 -2.84
N LYS A 66 3.41 22.41 -3.09
CA LYS A 66 2.00 22.82 -3.12
C LYS A 66 1.22 22.16 -4.25
N GLU A 67 1.83 22.00 -5.43
CA GLU A 67 1.20 21.32 -6.55
C GLU A 67 1.02 19.83 -6.28
N LEU A 68 1.96 19.21 -5.56
CA LEU A 68 1.81 17.84 -5.09
C LEU A 68 0.62 17.72 -4.12
N GLU A 69 0.52 18.59 -3.13
CA GLU A 69 -0.60 18.61 -2.17
C GLU A 69 -1.96 18.81 -2.85
N GLU A 70 -2.02 19.73 -3.81
CA GLU A 70 -3.21 19.98 -4.63
C GLU A 70 -3.58 18.74 -5.45
N LYS A 71 -2.58 18.07 -6.05
CA LYS A 71 -2.80 16.86 -6.84
C LYS A 71 -3.27 15.68 -6.00
N ILE A 72 -2.71 15.50 -4.80
CA ILE A 72 -3.18 14.49 -3.84
C ILE A 72 -4.64 14.74 -3.48
N SER A 73 -4.98 15.99 -3.17
CA SER A 73 -6.37 16.38 -2.85
C SER A 73 -7.32 16.17 -4.02
N GLU A 74 -6.87 16.46 -5.25
CA GLU A 74 -7.65 16.22 -6.46
C GLU A 74 -7.91 14.72 -6.67
N ILE A 75 -6.89 13.88 -6.51
CA ILE A 75 -7.00 12.42 -6.65
C ILE A 75 -7.97 11.84 -5.62
N ASP A 76 -7.87 12.25 -4.35
CA ASP A 76 -8.78 11.81 -3.28
C ASP A 76 -10.25 12.16 -3.58
N LEU A 77 -10.51 13.34 -4.16
CA LEU A 77 -11.86 13.78 -4.51
C LEU A 77 -12.45 13.06 -5.73
N ARG A 78 -11.62 12.49 -6.61
CA ARG A 78 -12.07 11.85 -7.86
C ARG A 78 -12.83 10.54 -7.64
N ASP A 79 -12.63 9.84 -6.53
CA ASP A 79 -13.38 8.62 -6.21
C ASP A 79 -14.75 8.84 -5.56
N GLY A 80 -15.16 10.10 -5.41
CA GLY A 80 -16.49 10.46 -4.90
C GLY A 80 -16.66 10.35 -3.39
N SER A 81 -15.58 10.17 -2.62
CA SER A 81 -15.59 10.35 -1.17
C SER A 81 -14.21 10.75 -0.67
N LYS A 82 -14.14 11.82 0.12
CA LYS A 82 -12.93 12.29 0.81
C LYS A 82 -12.60 11.34 1.97
N ASP A 83 -12.21 10.09 1.66
CA ASP A 83 -11.98 9.02 2.63
C ASP A 83 -10.51 8.64 2.78
N GLY A 84 -9.60 9.25 2.00
CA GLY A 84 -8.17 8.97 2.01
C GLY A 84 -7.80 7.68 1.28
N ARG A 85 -8.68 7.16 0.41
CA ARG A 85 -8.50 5.88 -0.29
C ARG A 85 -8.79 6.03 -1.78
N LEU A 86 -8.03 5.26 -2.58
CA LEU A 86 -8.44 4.94 -3.94
C LEU A 86 -9.56 3.91 -3.82
N GLY A 87 -10.79 4.38 -3.95
CA GLY A 87 -11.99 3.56 -4.12
C GLY A 87 -12.13 2.98 -5.53
N SER A 88 -13.27 2.31 -5.74
CA SER A 88 -13.62 1.74 -7.03
C SER A 88 -14.66 2.61 -7.71
N THR A 89 -14.24 3.42 -8.68
CA THR A 89 -15.17 4.20 -9.51
C THR A 89 -16.06 3.31 -10.40
N VAL A 90 -17.31 3.72 -10.61
CA VAL A 90 -18.24 3.02 -11.52
C VAL A 90 -18.00 3.49 -12.95
N LEU A 91 -17.39 2.63 -13.78
CA LEU A 91 -17.13 2.90 -15.19
C LEU A 91 -18.33 2.49 -16.05
N VAL A 92 -18.67 3.28 -17.07
CA VAL A 92 -19.63 2.87 -18.11
C VAL A 92 -18.86 2.21 -19.24
N CYS A 93 -19.16 0.94 -19.52
CA CYS A 93 -18.49 0.22 -20.60
C CYS A 93 -18.87 0.81 -21.97
N LYS A 94 -17.88 1.28 -22.74
CA LYS A 94 -18.08 1.82 -24.10
C LYS A 94 -18.65 0.80 -25.10
N SER A 95 -18.47 -0.51 -24.86
CA SER A 95 -18.97 -1.57 -25.76
C SER A 95 -20.40 -2.01 -25.48
N CYS A 96 -20.82 -2.12 -24.22
CA CYS A 96 -22.17 -2.62 -23.87
C CYS A 96 -23.07 -1.59 -23.18
N GLY A 97 -22.55 -0.40 -22.88
CA GLY A 97 -23.28 0.68 -22.21
C GLY A 97 -23.62 0.43 -20.75
N ARG A 98 -23.23 -0.71 -20.18
CA ARG A 98 -23.55 -1.06 -18.79
C ARG A 98 -22.50 -0.54 -17.81
N LYS A 99 -22.96 -0.22 -16.60
CA LYS A 99 -22.10 0.10 -15.46
C LYS A 99 -21.28 -1.13 -15.07
N SER A 100 -19.98 -0.96 -14.93
CA SER A 100 -18.99 -1.96 -14.56
C SER A 100 -18.11 -1.38 -13.44
N ASN A 101 -17.57 -2.25 -12.59
CA ASN A 101 -16.68 -1.84 -11.51
C ASN A 101 -15.26 -1.59 -12.08
N SER A 102 -14.64 -0.45 -11.75
CA SER A 102 -13.26 -0.11 -12.18
C SER A 102 -12.21 -1.10 -11.71
N ARG A 103 -12.45 -1.87 -10.65
CA ARG A 103 -11.51 -2.90 -10.13
C ARG A 103 -11.17 -3.99 -11.11
N ARG A 104 -12.05 -4.28 -12.06
CA ARG A 104 -11.85 -5.34 -13.05
C ARG A 104 -11.26 -4.75 -14.32
N SER A 105 -10.31 -5.45 -14.93
CA SER A 105 -9.75 -5.06 -16.23
C SER A 105 -10.76 -5.27 -17.35
N ASN A 106 -11.76 -6.13 -17.11
CA ASN A 106 -12.76 -6.55 -18.10
C ASN A 106 -14.16 -6.23 -17.59
N CYS A 107 -15.04 -5.85 -18.50
CA CYS A 107 -16.44 -5.63 -18.21
C CYS A 107 -17.10 -6.94 -17.76
N LEU A 108 -17.83 -6.90 -16.64
CA LEU A 108 -18.57 -8.07 -16.12
C LEU A 108 -19.59 -8.62 -17.12
N TRP A 109 -20.09 -7.77 -18.03
CA TRP A 109 -21.20 -8.09 -18.90
C TRP A 109 -20.77 -8.60 -20.27
N CYS A 110 -19.86 -7.88 -20.94
CA CYS A 110 -19.44 -8.21 -22.30
C CYS A 110 -18.01 -8.77 -22.37
N GLY A 111 -17.26 -8.81 -21.27
CA GLY A 111 -15.89 -9.32 -21.23
C GLY A 111 -14.84 -8.42 -21.88
N VAL A 112 -15.24 -7.34 -22.55
CA VAL A 112 -14.33 -6.39 -23.20
C VAL A 112 -13.54 -5.62 -22.15
N GLU A 113 -12.27 -5.34 -22.45
CA GLU A 113 -11.39 -4.55 -21.60
C GLU A 113 -11.99 -3.17 -21.33
N THR A 114 -12.07 -2.80 -20.05
CA THR A 114 -12.57 -1.50 -19.62
C THR A 114 -11.41 -0.53 -19.55
N ASP A 115 -11.53 0.54 -20.32
CA ASP A 115 -10.59 1.67 -20.35
C ASP A 115 -10.60 2.37 -18.98
N ARG A 116 -9.53 2.20 -18.21
CA ARG A 116 -9.31 2.92 -16.95
C ARG A 116 -8.46 4.14 -17.25
N GLU A 117 -8.80 5.27 -16.67
CA GLU A 117 -8.03 6.49 -16.87
C GLU A 117 -6.70 6.44 -16.10
N HIS A 118 -6.68 5.79 -14.92
CA HIS A 118 -5.47 5.63 -14.12
C HIS A 118 -5.24 4.17 -13.66
N ILE A 119 -3.97 3.74 -13.70
CA ILE A 119 -3.53 2.35 -13.41
C ILE A 119 -3.82 1.94 -11.96
N PHE A 120 -3.88 2.90 -11.04
CA PHE A 120 -4.07 2.66 -9.60
C PHE A 120 -5.52 2.83 -9.13
N GLU A 121 -6.46 3.22 -9.99
CA GLU A 121 -7.89 3.23 -9.67
C GLU A 121 -8.42 1.77 -9.60
N GLY A 122 -8.85 1.33 -8.40
CA GLY A 122 -9.15 -0.09 -8.12
C GLY A 122 -9.66 -0.41 -6.72
#